data_AF-A0AAV3PYG2-F1
#
_entry.id   AF-A0AAV3PYG2-F1
#
_cell.length_a   1.000
_cell.length_b   1.000
_cell.length_c   1.000
_cell.angle_alpha   90.00
_cell.angle_beta   90.00
_cell.angle_gamma   90.00
#
_symmetry.space_group_name_H-M   'P 1'
#
loop_
_entity.id
_entity.type
_entity.pdbx_description
1 polymer ?
#
loop_
_entity_poly.entity_id
_entity_poly.type
_entity_poly.pdbx_seq_one_letter_code
_entity_poly.pdbx_strand_id
1 'polypeptide(L)' 'MVEDVFGIHDDNDDDSYIAEDPNITAEEYYRLLEDANTPLWDGYTTFTKLKLASELVNLKLESGLS' A
#
# COMPACT_ATOMS: atom_id res chain seq x y z
N MET A 1 -28.19 -37.31 -25.07
CA MET A 1 -29.19 -36.54 -24.31
C MET A 1 -28.54 -36.18 -23.00
N VAL A 2 -28.42 -34.88 -22.76
CA VAL A 2 -27.84 -34.23 -21.59
C VAL A 2 -28.64 -34.57 -20.34
N GLU A 3 -27.97 -34.70 -19.19
CA GLU A 3 -28.43 -34.09 -17.94
C GLU A 3 -27.18 -33.59 -17.20
N ASP A 4 -26.92 -32.30 -17.38
CA ASP A 4 -26.04 -31.49 -16.53
C ASP A 4 -26.55 -31.55 -15.09
N VAL A 5 -25.75 -32.11 -14.19
CA VAL A 5 -25.93 -31.89 -12.76
C VAL A 5 -25.38 -30.50 -12.46
N PHE A 6 -26.24 -29.49 -12.62
CA PHE A 6 -26.04 -28.17 -12.05
C PHE A 6 -26.08 -28.32 -10.52
N GLY A 7 -24.93 -28.66 -9.94
CA GLY A 7 -24.67 -28.38 -8.53
C GLY A 7 -24.64 -26.87 -8.39
N ILE A 8 -25.68 -26.32 -7.77
CA ILE A 8 -25.77 -24.93 -7.35
C ILE A 8 -24.49 -24.65 -6.53
N HIS A 9 -23.51 -23.99 -7.13
CA HIS A 9 -22.51 -23.26 -6.37
C HIS A 9 -23.28 -22.07 -5.81
N ASP A 10 -23.62 -22.22 -4.54
CA ASP A 10 -24.05 -21.11 -3.71
C ASP A 10 -22.84 -20.20 -3.57
N ASP A 11 -22.73 -19.23 -4.49
CA ASP A 11 -21.80 -18.11 -4.45
C ASP A 11 -22.19 -17.22 -3.26
N ASN A 12 -22.01 -17.75 -2.04
CA ASN A 12 -21.90 -16.95 -0.85
C ASN A 12 -20.51 -16.30 -0.92
N ASP A 13 -20.44 -15.19 -1.66
CA ASP A 13 -19.43 -14.14 -1.48
C ASP A 13 -19.61 -13.57 -0.06
N ASP A 14 -19.24 -14.37 0.93
CA ASP A 14 -18.92 -13.88 2.26
C ASP A 14 -17.55 -13.20 2.11
N ASP A 15 -17.59 -11.93 1.70
CA ASP A 15 -16.52 -10.94 1.85
C ASP A 15 -16.21 -10.73 3.35
N SER A 16 -15.96 -11.83 4.07
CA SER A 16 -15.29 -11.78 5.33
C SER A 16 -13.93 -11.19 5.01
N TYR A 17 -13.75 -9.92 5.40
CA TYR A 17 -12.46 -9.27 5.43
C TYR A 17 -11.58 -10.14 6.33
N ILE A 18 -10.91 -11.13 5.76
CA ILE A 18 -9.86 -11.88 6.45
C ILE A 18 -8.74 -10.86 6.60
N ALA A 19 -8.74 -10.18 7.74
CA ALA A 19 -7.62 -9.33 8.13
C ALA A 19 -6.42 -10.26 8.27
N GLU A 20 -5.57 -10.30 7.25
CA GLU A 20 -4.31 -11.02 7.33
C GLU A 20 -3.47 -10.42 8.46
N ASP A 21 -2.87 -11.28 9.28
CA ASP A 21 -1.94 -10.82 10.31
C ASP A 21 -0.76 -10.09 9.65
N PRO A 22 -0.39 -8.90 10.15
CA PRO A 22 0.72 -8.15 9.57
C PRO A 22 2.02 -8.95 9.69
N ASN A 23 2.82 -8.97 8.62
CA ASN A 23 4.11 -9.63 8.63
C ASN A 23 5.10 -8.87 9.54
N ILE A 24 5.24 -9.31 10.80
CA ILE A 24 6.10 -8.67 11.80
C ILE A 24 7.57 -8.53 11.37
N THR A 25 8.04 -9.32 10.40
CA THR A 25 9.42 -9.25 9.89
C THR A 25 9.62 -8.13 8.87
N ALA A 26 8.53 -7.55 8.36
CA ALA A 26 8.53 -6.50 7.35
C ALA A 26 8.22 -5.11 7.94
N GLU A 27 8.56 -4.87 9.21
CA GLU A 27 8.30 -3.59 9.90
C GLU A 27 8.75 -2.36 9.10
N GLU A 28 9.95 -2.41 8.54
CA GLU A 28 10.51 -1.32 7.72
C GLU A 28 9.70 -1.07 6.43
N TYR A 29 9.12 -2.12 5.84
CA TYR A 29 8.23 -1.98 4.69
C TYR A 29 6.93 -1.28 5.07
N TYR A 30 6.34 -1.64 6.22
CA TYR A 30 5.13 -0.99 6.70
C TYR A 30 5.35 0.48 7.09
N ARG A 31 6.50 0.80 7.69
CA ARG A 31 6.90 2.20 7.95
C ARG A 31 7.02 3.01 6.66
N LEU A 32 7.58 2.41 5.61
CA LEU A 32 7.68 3.06 4.31
C LEU A 32 6.29 3.32 3.69
N LEU A 33 5.37 2.37 3.81
CA LEU A 33 3.98 2.55 3.36
C LEU A 33 3.26 3.65 4.17
N GLU A 34 3.51 3.74 5.46
CA GLU A 34 2.99 4.80 6.31
C GLU A 34 3.52 6.17 5.84
N ASP A 35 4.83 6.32 5.63
CA ASP A 35 5.42 7.57 5.16
C ASP A 35 4.99 7.94 3.73
N ALA A 36 4.63 6.95 2.90
CA ALA A 36 4.08 7.18 1.57
C ALA A 36 2.70 7.84 1.61
N ASN A 37 1.90 7.54 2.64
CA ASN A 37 0.55 8.06 2.83
C ASN A 37 0.47 9.24 3.81
N THR A 38 1.49 9.43 4.64
CA THR A 38 1.50 10.49 5.65
C THR A 38 1.76 11.84 5.00
N PRO A 39 0.87 12.82 5.15
CA PRO A 39 1.10 14.18 4.67
C PRO A 39 2.28 14.82 5.40
N LEU A 40 2.97 15.73 4.73
CA LEU A 40 4.14 16.41 5.30
C LEU A 40 3.79 17.29 6.51
N TRP A 41 2.64 17.96 6.44
CA TRP A 41 2.02 18.70 7.55
C TRP A 41 0.50 18.59 7.46
N ASP A 42 -0.18 18.82 8.58
CA ASP A 42 -1.63 18.71 8.64
C ASP A 42 -2.30 19.69 7.67
N GLY A 43 -3.27 19.19 6.91
CA GLY A 43 -3.94 19.96 5.84
C GLY A 43 -3.19 20.09 4.51
N TYR A 44 -2.02 19.48 4.33
CA TYR A 44 -1.29 19.51 3.05
C TYR A 44 -1.16 18.13 2.42
N THR A 45 -2.08 17.86 1.52
CA THR A 45 -2.27 16.55 0.89
C THR A 45 -1.45 16.37 -0.40
N THR A 46 -0.76 17.42 -0.87
CA THR A 46 -0.05 17.40 -2.15
C THR A 46 1.33 16.73 -2.05
N PHE A 47 1.93 16.73 -0.86
CA PHE A 47 3.21 16.07 -0.60
C PHE A 47 3.14 15.21 0.64
N THR A 48 3.64 13.98 0.47
CA THR A 48 3.83 13.04 1.56
C THR A 48 5.30 13.01 1.98
N LYS A 49 5.57 12.48 3.18
CA LYS A 49 6.93 12.41 3.72
C LYS A 49 7.89 11.70 2.75
N LEU A 50 7.45 10.56 2.19
CA LEU A 50 8.27 9.80 1.24
C LEU A 50 8.59 10.62 -0.01
N LYS A 51 7.61 11.34 -0.57
CA LYS A 51 7.80 12.17 -1.76
C LYS A 51 8.84 13.27 -1.53
N LEU A 52 8.76 13.97 -0.40
CA LEU A 52 9.75 14.99 -0.05
C LEU A 52 11.15 14.38 0.10
N ALA A 53 11.26 13.25 0.79
CA ALA A 53 12.54 12.56 0.98
C ALA A 53 13.17 12.17 -0.37
N SER A 54 12.36 11.63 -1.30
CA SER A 54 12.82 11.29 -2.65
C SER A 54 13.27 12.51 -3.44
N GLU A 55 12.50 13.61 -3.43
CA GLU A 55 12.88 14.84 -4.12
C GLU A 55 14.15 15.46 -3.55
N LEU A 56 14.33 15.43 -2.22
CA LEU A 56 15.54 15.93 -1.57
C LEU A 56 16.78 15.12 -1.95
N VAL A 57 16.64 13.79 -2.03
CA VAL A 57 17.71 12.90 -2.50
C VAL A 57 18.05 13.20 -3.96
N ASN A 58 17.04 13.36 -4.81
CA ASN A 58 17.25 13.69 -6.23
C ASN A 58 17.96 15.04 -6.38
N LEU A 59 17.52 16.07 -5.66
CA LEU A 59 18.18 17.38 -5.65
C LEU A 59 19.62 17.30 -5.15
N LYS A 60 19.91 16.47 -4.13
CA LYS A 60 21.27 16.25 -3.66
C LYS A 60 22.15 15.60 -4.74
N LEU A 61 21.61 14.61 -5.45
CA LEU A 61 22.31 13.94 -6.55
C LEU A 61 22.55 14.89 -7.73
N GLU A 62 21.55 15.68 -8.11
CA GLU A 62 21.61 16.65 -9.20
C GLU A 62 22.55 17.83 -8.91
N SER A 63 22.56 18.31 -7.65
CA SER A 63 23.41 19.43 -7.23
C SER A 63 24.88 19.05 -7.06
N GLY A 64 25.22 17.75 -7.06
CA GLY A 64 26.58 17.27 -6.88
C GLY A 64 27.21 17.69 -5.55
N LEU A 65 26.38 18.04 -4.54
CA LEU A 65 26.83 18.37 -3.20
C LEU A 65 27.40 17.12 -2.52
N SER A 66 28.69 16.92 -2.73
CA SER A 66 29.56 15.99 -1.99
C SER A 66 29.86 16.50 -0.60
#